data_AF-A0A5K1H5Q7-F1
#
_entry.id   AF-A0A5K1H5Q7-F1
#
_cell.length_a   1.000
_cell.length_b   1.000
_cell.length_c   1.000
_cell.angle_alpha   90.00
_cell.angle_beta   90.00
_cell.angle_gamma   90.00
#
_symmetry.space_group_name_H-M   'P 1'
#
loop_
_entity.id
_entity.type
_entity.pdbx_description
1 polymer ?
#
loop_
_entity_poly.entity_id
_entity_poly.type
_entity_poly.pdbx_seq_one_letter_code
_entity_poly.pdbx_strand_id
1 'polypeptide(L)' 'ATGRIVCANCHLANKPVDIEVPQAVLPDTVFEAVVRIPYDMQLKQVLANGKKGGLNVGAVLILPEGFELAPPI' A
#
# COMPACT_ATOMS: atom_id res chain seq x y z
N ALA A 1 12.89 -3.43 -17.57
CA ALA A 1 11.46 -3.28 -17.23
C ALA A 1 11.20 -1.87 -16.74
N THR A 2 9.95 -1.38 -16.76
CA THR A 2 9.61 0.05 -16.53
C THR A 2 9.38 0.43 -15.06
N GLY A 3 9.37 -0.53 -14.13
CA GLY A 3 9.04 -0.27 -12.72
C GLY A 3 7.55 0.01 -12.44
N ARG A 4 6.70 0.01 -13.47
CA ARG A 4 5.25 0.21 -13.33
C ARG A 4 4.59 -1.02 -12.69
N ILE A 5 3.83 -0.79 -11.61
CA ILE A 5 3.03 -1.83 -10.94
C ILE A 5 1.67 -2.00 -11.65
N VAL A 6 1.21 -3.25 -11.76
CA VAL A 6 0.02 -3.63 -12.55
C VAL A 6 -1.29 -3.02 -12.06
N CYS A 7 -1.38 -2.57 -10.80
CA CYS A 7 -2.52 -1.82 -10.28
C CYS A 7 -2.86 -0.61 -11.17
N ALA A 8 -1.84 0.02 -11.77
CA ALA A 8 -1.98 1.17 -12.65
C ALA A 8 -2.64 0.84 -14.01
N ASN A 9 -2.89 -0.42 -14.34
CA ASN A 9 -3.62 -0.79 -15.56
C ASN A 9 -5.14 -0.60 -15.41
N CYS A 10 -5.66 -0.60 -14.16
CA CYS A 10 -7.07 -0.41 -13.85
C CYS A 10 -7.32 0.86 -12.99
N HIS A 11 -6.43 1.17 -12.05
CA HIS A 11 -6.49 2.38 -11.22
C HIS A 11 -5.76 3.52 -11.93
N LEU A 12 -6.50 4.24 -12.77
CA LEU A 12 -5.93 5.19 -13.74
C LEU A 12 -5.50 6.54 -13.12
N ALA A 13 -6.10 6.93 -12.01
CA ALA A 13 -5.78 8.17 -11.33
C ALA A 13 -4.53 7.99 -10.45
N ASN A 14 -3.59 8.93 -10.56
CA ASN A 14 -2.41 8.96 -9.70
C ASN A 14 -2.73 9.66 -8.36
N LYS A 15 -2.36 9.01 -7.26
CA LYS A 15 -2.35 9.57 -5.91
C LYS A 15 -1.03 9.18 -5.23
N PRO A 16 -0.46 10.08 -4.41
CA PRO A 16 0.76 9.77 -3.68
C PRO A 16 0.52 8.66 -2.66
N VAL A 17 1.56 7.90 -2.38
CA VAL A 17 1.66 6.91 -1.30
C VAL A 17 3.03 7.06 -0.66
N ASP A 18 3.12 6.81 0.65
CA ASP A 18 4.37 6.88 1.39
C ASP A 18 4.68 5.53 2.03
N ILE A 19 5.97 5.21 2.11
CA ILE A 19 6.50 4.04 2.81
C ILE A 19 7.68 4.46 3.68
N GLU A 20 7.64 4.09 4.95
CA GLU A 20 8.72 4.31 5.91
C GLU A 20 9.22 2.95 6.41
N VAL A 21 10.54 2.75 6.34
CA VAL A 21 11.24 1.57 6.86
C VAL A 21 12.51 2.05 7.57
N PRO A 22 13.05 1.27 8.53
CA PRO A 22 14.35 1.57 9.12
C PRO A 22 15.44 1.63 8.05
N GLN A 23 16.45 2.47 8.29
CA GLN A 23 17.60 2.59 7.38
C GLN A 23 18.35 1.26 7.22
N ALA A 24 18.44 0.47 8.29
CA ALA A 24 19.08 -0.83 8.32
C ALA A 24 18.38 -1.74 9.33
N VAL A 25 18.47 -3.06 9.10
CA VAL A 25 17.95 -4.11 9.97
C VAL A 25 19.02 -5.18 10.15
N LEU A 26 19.04 -5.81 11.32
CA LEU A 26 19.88 -6.98 11.57
C LEU A 26 19.25 -8.23 10.94
N PRO A 27 20.05 -9.27 10.65
CA PRO A 27 19.50 -10.56 10.26
C PRO A 27 18.52 -11.10 11.30
N ASP A 28 17.51 -11.84 10.84
CA ASP A 28 16.51 -12.51 11.69
C ASP A 28 15.83 -11.57 12.72
N THR A 29 15.55 -10.34 12.31
CA THR A 29 14.93 -9.31 13.15
C THR A 29 13.63 -8.82 12.51
N VAL A 30 12.57 -8.76 13.31
CA VAL A 30 11.30 -8.16 12.90
C VAL A 30 11.43 -6.63 12.89
N PHE A 31 10.94 -5.99 11.83
CA PHE A 31 10.83 -4.55 11.72
C PHE A 31 9.47 -4.16 11.12
N GLU A 32 9.10 -2.89 11.28
CA GLU A 32 7.86 -2.35 10.74
C GLU A 32 8.12 -1.62 9.41
N ALA A 33 7.29 -1.94 8.42
CA ALA A 33 7.14 -1.13 7.21
C ALA A 33 5.83 -0.35 7.30
N VAL A 34 5.91 0.95 7.55
CA VAL A 34 4.73 1.81 7.71
C VAL A 34 4.30 2.32 6.34
N VAL A 35 3.10 1.92 5.89
CA VAL A 35 2.52 2.33 4.61
C VAL A 35 1.42 3.36 4.84
N ARG A 36 1.48 4.50 4.14
CA ARG A 36 0.45 5.56 4.20
C ARG A 36 -0.14 5.78 2.81
N ILE A 37 -1.48 5.82 2.74
CA ILE A 37 -2.24 6.08 1.52
C ILE A 37 -3.15 7.28 1.80
N PRO A 38 -2.63 8.52 1.70
CA PRO A 38 -3.39 9.70 2.07
C PRO A 38 -4.51 9.99 1.07
N TYR A 39 -5.69 10.29 1.60
CA TYR A 39 -6.81 10.84 0.84
C TYR A 39 -7.67 11.71 1.73
N ASP A 40 -8.51 12.55 1.13
CA ASP A 40 -9.46 13.37 1.87
C ASP A 40 -10.61 12.49 2.39
N MET A 41 -10.62 12.25 3.69
CA MET A 41 -11.60 11.42 4.40
C MET A 41 -13.02 12.02 4.37
N GLN A 42 -13.18 13.30 4.01
CA GLN A 42 -14.49 13.94 3.85
C GLN A 42 -15.13 13.60 2.50
N LEU A 43 -14.34 13.20 1.51
CA LEU A 43 -14.82 12.82 0.20
C LEU A 43 -15.38 11.39 0.20
N LYS A 44 -16.46 11.21 -0.57
CA LYS A 44 -17.11 9.92 -0.78
C LYS A 44 -16.97 9.51 -2.24
N GLN A 45 -16.72 8.22 -2.49
CA GLN A 45 -16.70 7.63 -3.83
C GLN A 45 -18.08 7.08 -4.22
N VAL A 46 -18.30 6.89 -5.52
CA VAL A 46 -19.46 6.14 -6.03
C VAL A 46 -19.18 4.65 -5.88
N LEU A 47 -20.09 3.93 -5.22
CA LEU A 47 -20.02 2.48 -5.06
C LEU A 47 -20.66 1.76 -6.25
N ALA A 48 -20.50 0.44 -6.33
CA ALA A 48 -21.07 -0.39 -7.41
C ALA A 48 -22.60 -0.28 -7.55
N ASN A 49 -23.31 0.06 -6.47
CA ASN A 49 -24.76 0.28 -6.47
C ASN A 49 -25.18 1.72 -6.83
N GLY A 50 -24.24 2.57 -7.24
CA GLY A 50 -24.46 3.97 -7.59
C GLY A 50 -24.58 4.93 -6.39
N LYS A 51 -24.55 4.46 -5.14
CA LYS A 51 -24.61 5.32 -3.95
C LYS A 51 -23.23 5.86 -3.57
N LYS A 52 -23.18 6.97 -2.83
CA LYS A 52 -21.94 7.52 -2.27
C LYS A 52 -21.54 6.79 -0.98
N GLY A 53 -20.27 6.38 -0.86
CA GLY A 53 -19.71 5.70 0.30
C GLY A 53 -18.23 6.00 0.53
N GLY A 54 -17.66 5.40 1.57
CA GLY A 54 -16.24 5.55 1.90
C GLY A 54 -15.31 4.88 0.87
N LEU A 55 -14.03 5.24 0.92
CA LEU A 55 -12.99 4.62 0.12
C LEU A 55 -12.39 3.42 0.86
N ASN A 56 -12.14 2.35 0.11
CA ASN A 56 -11.34 1.23 0.58
C ASN A 56 -9.91 1.39 0.04
N VAL A 57 -8.92 0.91 0.78
CA VAL A 57 -7.51 0.97 0.41
C VAL A 57 -6.91 -0.43 0.33
N GLY A 58 -5.86 -0.57 -0.45
CA GLY A 58 -5.08 -1.79 -0.58
C GLY A 58 -3.71 -1.47 -1.18
N ALA A 59 -2.73 -2.32 -0.93
CA ALA A 59 -1.36 -2.14 -1.40
C ALA A 59 -0.74 -3.48 -1.77
N VAL A 60 0.31 -3.42 -2.59
CA VAL A 60 1.24 -4.52 -2.84
C VAL A 60 2.62 -4.01 -2.44
N LEU A 61 3.26 -4.70 -1.48
CA LEU A 61 4.62 -4.43 -1.05
C LEU A 61 5.54 -5.51 -1.62
N ILE A 62 6.50 -5.11 -2.46
CA ILE A 62 7.50 -6.01 -3.04
C ILE A 62 8.77 -5.88 -2.20
N LEU A 63 9.09 -6.92 -1.44
CA LEU A 63 10.29 -6.97 -0.61
C LEU A 63 11.43 -7.72 -1.33
N PRO A 64 12.69 -7.51 -0.91
CA PRO A 64 13.79 -8.36 -1.36
C PRO A 64 13.57 -9.82 -0.98
N GLU A 65 14.23 -10.72 -1.71
CA GLU A 65 14.21 -12.15 -1.41
C GLU A 65 14.68 -12.44 0.03
N GLY A 66 14.02 -13.40 0.70
CA GLY A 66 14.28 -13.77 2.08
C GLY A 66 13.57 -12.89 3.13
N PHE A 67 12.93 -11.79 2.73
CA PHE A 67 12.04 -11.02 3.61
C PHE A 67 10.62 -11.53 3.50
N GLU A 68 10.01 -11.82 4.64
CA GLU A 68 8.65 -12.34 4.74
C GLU A 68 7.87 -11.59 5.83
N LEU A 69 6.55 -11.76 5.84
CA LEU A 69 5.74 -11.27 6.94
C LEU A 69 6.15 -12.00 8.22
N ALA A 70 6.44 -11.24 9.28
CA ALA A 70 6.76 -11.82 10.57
C ALA A 70 5.64 -12.77 11.03
N PRO A 71 5.98 -13.94 11.59
CA PRO A 71 4.98 -14.89 12.07
C PRO A 71 4.12 -14.25 13.18
N PRO A 72 2.85 -14.67 13.33
CA PRO A 72 2.03 -14.25 14.45
C PRO A 72 2.72 -14.56 15.79
N ILE A 73 2.53 -13.68 16.76
CA ILE A 73 2.92 -13.89 18.16
C ILE A 73 1.83 -14.72 18.86
#